data_AF-A0A520CKH7-F1
#
_entry.id   AF-A0A520CKH7-F1
#
_cell.length_a   1.000
_cell.length_b   1.000
_cell.length_c   1.000
_cell.angle_alpha   90.00
_cell.angle_beta   90.00
_cell.angle_gamma   90.00
#
_symmetry.space_group_name_H-M   'P 1'
#
loop_
_entity.id
_entity.type
_entity.pdbx_description
1 polymer ?
#
loop_
_entity_poly.entity_id
_entity_poly.type
_entity_poly.pdbx_seq_one_letter_code
_entity_poly.pdbx_strand_id
1 'polypeptide(L)'
;VPLSLDIRGWEEMHPLNSVGWSLFFEYVANILYAIGIRKFSNKTLGVFVFIAAVALTHFAVTNSNGDVSGGWTLNLAQVRVGITRTIFPFFAGLLLSRLAKPTRIKNAFLWCSLMVAIVLYMPRIGGADNVWLNGIYESFSIIIIFPLIVYLGASGVVQTSAGKKVCKFLGDISYPLYLVHYPIIYFYVAWISNNKGTTIVQAWPYALSILIGSIVLAYFSLKWYDEPVRKWLRQKWS
;
A
#
# COMPACT_ATOMS: atom_id res chain seq x y z
N VAL A 1 14.67 -7.40 15.37
CA VAL A 1 16.02 -7.21 14.78
C VAL A 1 16.96 -6.97 15.94
N PRO A 2 18.19 -7.54 15.98
CA PRO A 2 19.14 -7.20 17.04
C PRO A 2 19.28 -5.68 17.12
N LEU A 3 19.27 -5.09 18.32
CA LEU A 3 19.39 -3.63 18.48
C LEU A 3 20.66 -3.07 17.80
N SER A 4 21.71 -3.88 17.67
CA SER A 4 22.93 -3.55 16.95
C SER A 4 22.76 -3.34 15.44
N LEU A 5 21.69 -3.86 14.83
CA LEU A 5 21.34 -3.67 13.43
C LEU A 5 20.20 -2.64 13.24
N ASP A 6 19.66 -2.11 14.34
CA ASP A 6 18.69 -1.03 14.32
C ASP A 6 19.40 0.32 14.25
N ILE A 7 19.71 0.75 13.03
CA ILE A 7 20.38 2.03 12.76
C ILE A 7 19.52 3.22 13.20
N ARG A 8 18.19 3.05 13.32
CA ARG A 8 17.24 4.15 13.49
C ARG A 8 16.57 4.20 14.87
N GLY A 9 16.55 3.11 15.62
CA GLY A 9 15.88 3.00 16.93
C GLY A 9 14.36 2.75 16.84
N TRP A 10 13.88 2.28 15.68
CA TRP A 10 12.44 2.02 15.41
C TRP A 10 12.13 0.51 15.33
N GLU A 11 13.13 -0.33 15.57
CA GLU A 11 13.07 -1.80 15.52
C GLU A 11 12.49 -2.37 14.20
N GLU A 12 12.62 -1.62 13.11
CA GLU A 12 12.05 -2.03 11.83
C GLU A 12 12.73 -3.28 11.30
N MET A 13 11.93 -4.16 10.69
CA MET A 13 12.42 -5.40 10.11
C MET A 13 13.34 -5.19 8.90
N HIS A 14 13.23 -4.04 8.21
CA HIS A 14 14.11 -3.63 7.11
C HIS A 14 14.75 -2.26 7.40
N PRO A 15 15.86 -2.20 8.15
CA PRO A 15 16.49 -0.96 8.62
C PRO A 15 16.94 0.01 7.52
N LEU A 16 17.15 -0.44 6.28
CA LEU A 16 17.52 0.43 5.15
C LEU A 16 16.31 0.93 4.35
N ASN A 17 15.19 0.23 4.42
CA ASN A 17 13.96 0.61 3.73
C ASN A 17 12.74 0.02 4.44
N SER A 18 12.14 0.81 5.32
CA SER A 18 10.96 0.42 6.11
C SER A 18 9.90 -0.26 5.25
N VAL A 19 9.66 0.31 4.08
CA VAL A 19 8.66 -0.10 3.10
C VAL A 19 8.75 -1.59 2.72
N GLY A 20 9.93 -2.21 2.83
CA GLY A 20 10.14 -3.64 2.57
C GLY A 20 9.29 -4.56 3.45
N TRP A 21 8.75 -4.08 4.57
CA TRP A 21 7.86 -4.88 5.42
C TRP A 21 6.65 -5.43 4.64
N SER A 22 6.06 -4.63 3.75
CA SER A 22 4.89 -5.03 2.97
C SER A 22 5.21 -6.17 2.00
N LEU A 23 6.35 -6.08 1.31
CA LEU A 23 6.85 -7.08 0.36
C LEU A 23 7.13 -8.40 1.08
N PHE A 24 7.63 -8.36 2.31
CA PHE A 24 7.82 -9.56 3.12
C PHE A 24 6.50 -10.30 3.36
N PHE A 25 5.45 -9.61 3.83
CA PHE A 25 4.15 -10.27 4.02
C PHE A 25 3.51 -10.68 2.69
N GLU A 26 3.74 -9.94 1.61
CA GLU A 26 3.30 -10.31 0.28
C GLU A 26 3.98 -11.61 -0.18
N TYR A 27 5.27 -11.82 0.10
CA TYR A 27 5.94 -13.09 -0.15
C TYR A 27 5.31 -14.23 0.66
N VAL A 28 5.00 -14.00 1.93
CA VAL A 28 4.30 -14.99 2.77
C VAL A 28 2.93 -15.35 2.14
N ALA A 29 2.14 -14.35 1.73
CA ALA A 29 0.86 -14.57 1.07
C ALA A 29 1.00 -15.34 -0.25
N ASN A 30 2.03 -15.03 -1.05
CA ASN A 30 2.35 -15.75 -2.29
C ASN A 30 2.76 -17.21 -2.03
N ILE A 31 3.52 -17.49 -0.97
CA ILE A 31 3.88 -18.86 -0.58
C ILE A 31 2.60 -19.63 -0.19
N LEU A 32 1.72 -19.04 0.63
CA LEU A 32 0.43 -19.64 0.99
C LEU A 32 -0.43 -19.92 -0.26
N TYR A 33 -0.43 -18.98 -1.20
CA TYR A 33 -1.08 -19.14 -2.50
C TYR A 33 -0.51 -20.33 -3.28
N ALA A 34 0.80 -20.42 -3.42
CA ALA A 34 1.49 -21.45 -4.20
C ALA A 34 1.29 -22.87 -3.62
N ILE A 35 1.35 -23.00 -2.29
CA ILE A 35 1.23 -24.28 -1.60
C ILE A 35 -0.18 -24.87 -1.71
N GLY A 36 -1.22 -24.05 -1.54
CA GLY A 36 -2.58 -24.60 -1.42
C GLY A 36 -3.70 -23.70 -1.91
N ILE A 37 -3.69 -22.40 -1.57
CA ILE A 37 -4.87 -21.54 -1.79
C ILE A 37 -5.20 -21.37 -3.27
N ARG A 38 -4.22 -21.49 -4.17
CA ARG A 38 -4.49 -21.50 -5.62
C ARG A 38 -5.47 -22.60 -6.07
N LYS A 39 -5.55 -23.72 -5.34
CA LYS A 39 -6.46 -24.84 -5.63
C LYS A 39 -7.86 -24.66 -5.04
N PHE A 40 -8.11 -23.62 -4.25
CA PHE A 40 -9.42 -23.40 -3.64
C PHE A 40 -10.49 -23.15 -4.71
N SER A 41 -11.68 -23.70 -4.48
CA SER A 41 -12.87 -23.31 -5.23
C SER A 41 -13.23 -21.85 -4.93
N ASN A 42 -14.00 -21.20 -5.81
CA ASN A 42 -14.45 -19.82 -5.56
C ASN A 42 -15.29 -19.70 -4.27
N LYS A 43 -16.05 -20.74 -3.90
CA LYS A 43 -16.81 -20.78 -2.64
C LYS A 43 -15.88 -20.84 -1.43
N THR A 44 -14.90 -21.74 -1.45
CA THR A 44 -13.92 -21.91 -0.37
C THR A 44 -13.08 -20.64 -0.20
N LEU A 45 -12.62 -20.05 -1.31
CA LEU A 45 -11.89 -18.79 -1.29
C LEU A 45 -12.78 -17.65 -0.77
N GLY A 46 -14.06 -17.61 -1.13
CA GLY A 46 -15.03 -16.65 -0.61
C GLY A 46 -15.19 -16.73 0.91
N VAL A 47 -15.36 -17.94 1.45
CA VAL A 47 -15.43 -18.17 2.91
C VAL A 47 -14.12 -17.73 3.58
N PHE A 48 -12.98 -18.07 3.00
CA PHE A 48 -11.66 -17.66 3.53
C PHE A 48 -11.51 -16.14 3.57
N VAL A 49 -11.87 -15.44 2.48
CA VAL A 49 -11.85 -13.97 2.41
C VAL A 49 -12.82 -13.35 3.42
N PHE A 50 -14.01 -13.95 3.61
CA PHE A 50 -14.97 -13.49 4.62
C PHE A 50 -14.40 -13.61 6.04
N ILE A 51 -13.76 -14.74 6.39
CA ILE A 51 -13.10 -14.91 7.68
C ILE A 51 -11.97 -13.89 7.86
N ALA A 52 -11.17 -13.65 6.81
CA ALA A 52 -10.12 -12.62 6.83
C ALA A 52 -10.69 -11.21 7.04
N ALA A 53 -11.86 -10.91 6.45
CA ALA A 53 -12.57 -9.63 6.64
C ALA A 53 -13.07 -9.45 8.07
N VAL A 54 -13.62 -10.52 8.68
CA VAL A 54 -14.03 -10.52 10.09
C VAL A 54 -12.82 -10.34 11.00
N ALA A 55 -11.72 -11.05 10.75
CA ALA A 55 -10.49 -10.92 11.52
C ALA A 55 -9.89 -9.50 11.43
N LEU A 56 -9.92 -8.89 10.24
CA LEU A 56 -9.48 -7.52 10.02
C LEU A 56 -10.36 -6.52 10.78
N THR A 57 -11.69 -6.66 10.67
CA THR A 57 -12.64 -5.80 11.39
C THR A 57 -12.48 -5.94 12.90
N HIS A 58 -12.41 -7.17 13.40
CA HIS A 58 -12.19 -7.44 14.81
C HIS A 58 -10.90 -6.79 15.29
N PHE A 59 -9.80 -6.95 14.55
CA PHE A 59 -8.53 -6.32 14.89
C PHE A 59 -8.63 -4.79 14.92
N ALA A 60 -9.18 -4.17 13.86
CA ALA A 60 -9.28 -2.71 13.77
C ALA A 60 -10.15 -2.09 14.87
N VAL A 61 -11.21 -2.79 15.29
CA VAL A 61 -12.18 -2.30 16.30
C VAL A 61 -11.70 -2.55 17.73
N THR A 62 -10.96 -3.63 17.98
CA THR A 62 -10.51 -4.01 19.33
C THR A 62 -9.11 -3.53 19.68
N ASN A 63 -8.32 -3.10 18.70
CA ASN A 63 -6.98 -2.55 18.95
C ASN A 63 -7.06 -1.18 19.65
N SER A 64 -6.08 -0.87 20.50
CA SER A 64 -6.01 0.37 21.29
C SER A 64 -6.03 1.63 20.42
N ASN A 65 -5.52 1.54 19.20
CA ASN A 65 -5.43 2.67 18.28
C ASN A 65 -6.69 2.82 17.41
N GLY A 66 -7.56 1.80 17.35
CA GLY A 66 -8.74 1.85 16.48
C GLY A 66 -8.38 1.99 15.00
N ASP A 67 -7.22 1.47 14.59
CA ASP A 67 -6.73 1.52 13.23
C ASP A 67 -5.98 0.23 12.90
N VAL A 68 -5.71 0.04 11.62
CA VAL A 68 -4.91 -1.09 11.14
C VAL A 68 -3.42 -0.75 11.05
N SER A 69 -2.92 0.35 11.61
CA SER A 69 -1.52 0.78 11.44
C SER A 69 -0.53 -0.13 12.18
N GLY A 70 0.47 -0.62 11.46
CA GLY A 70 1.49 -1.53 11.99
C GLY A 70 2.04 -2.46 10.91
N GLY A 71 2.89 -3.39 11.34
CA GLY A 71 3.47 -4.43 10.47
C GLY A 71 4.95 -4.26 10.19
N TRP A 72 5.58 -3.15 10.57
CA TRP A 72 6.98 -2.86 10.19
C TRP A 72 8.02 -3.45 11.15
N THR A 73 7.65 -3.95 12.32
CA THR A 73 8.57 -4.49 13.33
C THR A 73 8.43 -6.01 13.46
N LEU A 74 9.54 -6.69 13.71
CA LEU A 74 9.61 -8.16 13.85
C LEU A 74 9.32 -8.59 15.30
N ASN A 75 8.16 -8.17 15.84
CA ASN A 75 7.65 -8.61 17.14
C ASN A 75 6.24 -9.22 16.97
N LEU A 76 5.78 -10.00 17.94
CA LEU A 76 4.54 -10.77 17.80
C LEU A 76 3.31 -9.90 17.52
N ALA A 77 3.21 -8.75 18.18
CA ALA A 77 2.09 -7.82 17.99
C ALA A 77 2.09 -7.23 16.58
N GLN A 78 3.23 -6.75 16.10
CA GLN A 78 3.39 -6.10 14.79
C GLN A 78 3.29 -7.11 13.64
N VAL A 79 3.82 -8.32 13.80
CA VAL A 79 3.63 -9.42 12.83
C VAL A 79 2.15 -9.78 12.69
N ARG A 80 1.40 -9.83 13.80
CA ARG A 80 -0.06 -10.04 13.76
C ARG A 80 -0.75 -8.95 12.93
N VAL A 81 -0.36 -7.69 13.11
CA VAL A 81 -0.89 -6.58 12.30
C VAL A 81 -0.55 -6.77 10.82
N GLY A 82 0.73 -7.02 10.50
CA GLY A 82 1.20 -7.20 9.12
C GLY A 82 0.49 -8.35 8.39
N ILE A 83 0.29 -9.49 9.05
CA ILE A 83 -0.47 -10.63 8.51
C ILE A 83 -1.93 -10.23 8.25
N THR A 84 -2.62 -9.68 9.25
CA THR A 84 -4.05 -9.30 9.10
C THR A 84 -4.25 -8.28 7.98
N ARG A 85 -3.37 -7.27 7.90
CA ARG A 85 -3.38 -6.26 6.83
C ARG A 85 -3.11 -6.81 5.44
N THR A 86 -2.42 -7.95 5.31
CA THR A 86 -1.99 -8.49 4.02
C THR A 86 -2.93 -9.58 3.52
N ILE A 87 -3.34 -10.51 4.41
CA ILE A 87 -4.16 -11.66 4.04
C ILE A 87 -5.48 -11.23 3.40
N PHE A 88 -6.22 -10.31 4.02
CA PHE A 88 -7.50 -9.87 3.44
C PHE A 88 -7.35 -9.28 2.02
N PRO A 89 -6.62 -8.15 1.81
CA PRO A 89 -6.61 -7.51 0.50
C PRO A 89 -5.97 -8.38 -0.59
N PHE A 90 -4.96 -9.19 -0.26
CA PHE A 90 -4.33 -10.10 -1.22
C PHE A 90 -5.34 -11.14 -1.75
N PHE A 91 -6.03 -11.85 -0.86
CA PHE A 91 -6.95 -12.90 -1.26
C PHE A 91 -8.30 -12.35 -1.75
N ALA A 92 -8.74 -11.18 -1.27
CA ALA A 92 -9.88 -10.46 -1.83
C ALA A 92 -9.60 -10.04 -3.29
N GLY A 93 -8.39 -9.54 -3.57
CA GLY A 93 -7.94 -9.24 -4.94
C GLY A 93 -7.92 -10.49 -5.83
N LEU A 94 -7.42 -11.62 -5.32
CA LEU A 94 -7.46 -12.91 -6.03
C LEU A 94 -8.90 -13.40 -6.29
N LEU A 95 -9.79 -13.27 -5.31
CA LEU A 95 -11.20 -13.63 -5.47
C LEU A 95 -11.86 -12.74 -6.51
N LEU A 96 -11.60 -11.43 -6.44
CA LEU A 96 -12.08 -10.45 -7.41
C LEU A 96 -11.56 -10.79 -8.81
N SER A 97 -10.30 -11.16 -8.99
CA SER A 97 -9.76 -11.53 -10.31
C SER A 97 -10.38 -12.81 -10.89
N ARG A 98 -10.92 -13.69 -10.04
CA ARG A 98 -11.61 -14.92 -10.48
C ARG A 98 -13.09 -14.70 -10.80
N LEU A 99 -13.76 -13.82 -10.05
CA LEU A 99 -15.20 -13.63 -10.14
C LEU A 99 -15.59 -12.43 -11.00
N ALA A 100 -14.82 -11.36 -10.94
CA ALA A 100 -15.12 -10.13 -11.67
C ALA A 100 -14.92 -10.33 -13.16
N LYS A 101 -15.91 -9.89 -13.93
CA LYS A 101 -15.78 -9.69 -15.37
C LYS A 101 -15.74 -8.17 -15.57
N PRO A 102 -14.57 -7.57 -15.83
CA PRO A 102 -14.48 -6.13 -16.03
C PRO A 102 -15.45 -5.69 -17.13
N THR A 103 -16.25 -4.68 -16.81
CA THR A 103 -17.24 -4.11 -17.74
C THR A 103 -16.69 -2.83 -18.34
N ARG A 104 -17.44 -2.15 -19.22
CA ARG A 104 -17.04 -0.84 -19.74
C ARG A 104 -17.74 0.25 -18.94
N ILE A 105 -17.02 0.88 -18.02
CA ILE A 105 -17.52 1.99 -17.21
C ILE A 105 -16.95 3.31 -17.73
N LYS A 106 -17.84 4.24 -18.08
CA LYS A 106 -17.47 5.61 -18.48
C LYS A 106 -16.98 6.38 -17.26
N ASN A 107 -15.98 7.24 -17.45
CA ASN A 107 -15.42 8.10 -16.40
C ASN A 107 -14.90 7.33 -15.16
N ALA A 108 -14.49 6.06 -15.31
CA ALA A 108 -13.98 5.26 -14.20
C ALA A 108 -12.81 5.94 -13.46
N PHE A 109 -11.90 6.61 -14.20
CA PHE A 109 -10.81 7.38 -13.60
C PHE A 109 -11.33 8.44 -12.62
N LEU A 110 -12.34 9.23 -13.01
CA LEU A 110 -12.94 10.26 -12.16
C LEU A 110 -13.57 9.65 -10.90
N TRP A 111 -14.33 8.57 -11.06
CA TRP A 111 -14.96 7.87 -9.92
C TRP A 111 -13.92 7.28 -8.96
N CYS A 112 -12.88 6.62 -9.48
CA CYS A 112 -11.77 6.12 -8.67
C CYS A 112 -11.07 7.27 -7.92
N SER A 113 -10.75 8.38 -8.61
CA SER A 113 -10.12 9.55 -7.99
C SER A 113 -10.98 10.16 -6.89
N LEU A 114 -12.29 10.30 -7.12
CA LEU A 114 -13.23 10.84 -6.14
C LEU A 114 -13.32 9.93 -4.91
N MET A 115 -13.47 8.61 -5.10
CA MET A 115 -13.54 7.65 -4.00
C MET A 115 -12.24 7.62 -3.18
N VAL A 116 -11.08 7.63 -3.84
CA VAL A 116 -9.79 7.71 -3.16
C VAL A 116 -9.67 9.02 -2.39
N ALA A 117 -10.05 10.16 -2.98
CA ALA A 117 -10.04 11.45 -2.30
C ALA A 117 -10.94 11.45 -1.07
N ILE A 118 -12.17 10.94 -1.17
CA ILE A 118 -13.09 10.82 -0.02
C ILE A 118 -12.45 9.98 1.09
N VAL A 119 -11.87 8.83 0.76
CA VAL A 119 -11.26 7.94 1.77
C VAL A 119 -10.06 8.60 2.45
N LEU A 120 -9.21 9.30 1.68
CA LEU A 120 -7.97 9.89 2.19
C LEU A 120 -8.17 11.23 2.93
N TYR A 121 -9.18 12.02 2.54
CA TYR A 121 -9.48 13.30 3.18
C TYR A 121 -10.45 13.18 4.36
N MET A 122 -11.08 12.02 4.55
CA MET A 122 -11.93 11.80 5.72
C MET A 122 -11.08 11.88 7.00
N PRO A 123 -11.41 12.78 7.96
CA PRO A 123 -10.71 12.83 9.23
C PRO A 123 -10.99 11.56 10.05
N ARG A 124 -10.06 11.26 10.98
CA ARG A 124 -10.22 10.15 11.93
C ARG A 124 -11.55 10.27 12.68
N ILE A 125 -12.38 9.24 12.58
CA ILE A 125 -13.73 9.22 13.18
C ILE A 125 -13.63 8.75 14.64
N GLY A 126 -14.35 9.40 15.55
CA GLY A 126 -14.46 8.97 16.95
C GLY A 126 -13.45 9.55 17.93
N GLY A 127 -12.53 10.42 17.48
CA GLY A 127 -11.61 11.14 18.38
C GLY A 127 -10.73 10.21 19.23
N ALA A 128 -10.34 10.68 20.42
CA ALA A 128 -9.54 9.89 21.36
C ALA A 128 -10.37 8.87 22.14
N ASP A 129 -11.66 9.16 22.36
CA ASP A 129 -12.51 8.37 23.27
C ASP A 129 -13.20 7.19 22.58
N ASN A 130 -13.44 7.27 21.26
CA ASN A 130 -14.17 6.26 20.50
C ASN A 130 -13.38 5.77 19.28
N VAL A 131 -12.13 5.33 19.53
CA VAL A 131 -11.20 4.86 18.48
C VAL A 131 -11.78 3.72 17.63
N TRP A 132 -12.66 2.89 18.20
CA TRP A 132 -13.32 1.78 17.52
C TRP A 132 -14.17 2.22 16.31
N LEU A 133 -14.71 3.45 16.31
CA LEU A 133 -15.45 4.02 15.17
C LEU A 133 -14.53 4.20 13.96
N ASN A 134 -13.29 4.64 14.18
CA ASN A 134 -12.29 4.69 13.13
C ASN A 134 -11.96 3.27 12.62
N GLY A 135 -11.89 2.29 13.50
CA GLY A 135 -11.66 0.90 13.15
C GLY A 135 -12.73 0.35 12.20
N ILE A 136 -14.01 0.68 12.45
CA ILE A 136 -15.12 0.34 11.55
C ILE A 136 -14.96 1.05 10.20
N TYR A 137 -14.66 2.35 10.21
CA TYR A 137 -14.46 3.13 8.99
C TYR A 137 -13.31 2.60 8.12
N GLU A 138 -12.15 2.31 8.71
CA GLU A 138 -11.01 1.74 8.01
C GLU A 138 -11.34 0.35 7.48
N SER A 139 -11.99 -0.49 8.28
CA SER A 139 -12.41 -1.84 7.86
C SER A 139 -13.39 -1.78 6.69
N PHE A 140 -14.39 -0.90 6.76
CA PHE A 140 -15.32 -0.69 5.66
C PHE A 140 -14.61 -0.20 4.39
N SER A 141 -13.67 0.74 4.55
CA SER A 141 -12.87 1.26 3.44
C SER A 141 -12.03 0.15 2.79
N ILE A 142 -11.40 -0.70 3.60
CA ILE A 142 -10.56 -1.81 3.15
C ILE A 142 -11.40 -2.91 2.50
N ILE A 143 -12.52 -3.29 3.12
CA ILE A 143 -13.29 -4.47 2.71
C ILE A 143 -14.21 -4.17 1.53
N ILE A 144 -14.71 -2.94 1.42
CA ILE A 144 -15.72 -2.57 0.42
C ILE A 144 -15.18 -1.55 -0.57
N ILE A 145 -14.67 -0.41 -0.07
CA ILE A 145 -14.34 0.74 -0.93
C ILE A 145 -13.13 0.46 -1.83
N PHE A 146 -12.02 -0.07 -1.30
CA PHE A 146 -10.84 -0.37 -2.12
C PHE A 146 -11.09 -1.47 -3.17
N PRO A 147 -11.72 -2.62 -2.86
CA PRO A 147 -12.08 -3.60 -3.88
C PRO A 147 -13.01 -3.02 -4.96
N LEU A 148 -13.94 -2.13 -4.60
CA LEU A 148 -14.78 -1.43 -5.56
C LEU A 148 -13.96 -0.49 -6.45
N ILE A 149 -13.03 0.29 -5.89
CA ILE A 149 -12.10 1.14 -6.67
C ILE A 149 -11.29 0.29 -7.65
N VAL A 150 -10.77 -0.86 -7.22
CA VAL A 150 -10.02 -1.78 -8.08
C VAL A 150 -10.90 -2.32 -9.20
N TYR A 151 -12.14 -2.73 -8.91
CA TYR A 151 -13.09 -3.20 -9.91
C TYR A 151 -13.44 -2.11 -10.94
N LEU A 152 -13.72 -0.88 -10.48
CA LEU A 152 -13.98 0.28 -11.34
C LEU A 152 -12.77 0.61 -12.21
N GLY A 153 -11.57 0.62 -11.63
CA GLY A 153 -10.32 0.87 -12.34
C GLY A 153 -10.05 -0.18 -13.43
N ALA A 154 -10.28 -1.47 -13.12
CA ALA A 154 -10.18 -2.56 -14.10
C ALA A 154 -11.24 -2.47 -15.20
N SER A 155 -12.41 -1.92 -14.89
CA SER A 155 -13.53 -1.71 -15.83
C SER A 155 -13.45 -0.36 -16.57
N GLY A 156 -12.40 0.41 -16.35
CA GLY A 156 -12.23 1.75 -16.92
C GLY A 156 -11.82 1.72 -18.38
N VAL A 157 -12.56 2.44 -19.24
CA VAL A 157 -12.16 2.63 -20.64
C VAL A 157 -11.36 3.93 -20.77
N VAL A 158 -10.03 3.81 -20.89
CA VAL A 158 -9.19 4.96 -21.27
C VAL A 158 -9.29 5.17 -22.78
N GLN A 159 -10.08 6.15 -23.19
CA GLN A 159 -10.41 6.38 -24.60
C GLN A 159 -9.31 7.14 -25.37
N THR A 160 -8.55 8.01 -24.71
CA THR A 160 -7.54 8.86 -25.36
C THR A 160 -6.14 8.22 -25.35
N SER A 161 -5.39 8.40 -26.44
CA SER A 161 -3.99 7.93 -26.54
C SER A 161 -3.08 8.63 -25.53
N ALA A 162 -3.29 9.93 -25.29
CA ALA A 162 -2.61 10.69 -24.25
C ALA A 162 -2.90 10.13 -22.85
N GLY A 163 -4.17 9.84 -22.54
CA GLY A 163 -4.56 9.24 -21.26
C GLY A 163 -3.87 7.90 -21.01
N LYS A 164 -3.79 7.03 -22.03
CA LYS A 164 -3.07 5.75 -21.92
C LYS A 164 -1.58 5.94 -21.61
N LYS A 165 -0.93 6.92 -22.24
CA LYS A 165 0.49 7.24 -21.99
C LYS A 165 0.71 7.73 -20.55
N VAL A 166 -0.16 8.62 -20.06
CA VAL A 166 -0.08 9.14 -18.69
C VAL A 166 -0.32 8.03 -17.67
N CYS A 167 -1.38 7.23 -17.82
CA CYS A 167 -1.64 6.09 -16.92
C CYS A 167 -0.48 5.10 -16.91
N LYS A 168 0.10 4.81 -18.08
CA LYS A 168 1.27 3.94 -18.17
C LYS A 168 2.48 4.54 -17.44
N PHE A 169 2.78 5.82 -17.65
CA PHE A 169 3.88 6.50 -16.99
C PHE A 169 3.71 6.51 -15.45
N LEU A 170 2.51 6.86 -14.97
CA LEU A 170 2.18 6.84 -13.55
C LEU A 170 2.30 5.43 -12.95
N GLY A 171 1.88 4.41 -13.68
CA GLY A 171 2.06 3.01 -13.29
C GLY A 171 3.54 2.60 -13.23
N ASP A 172 4.30 2.90 -14.28
CA ASP A 172 5.72 2.52 -14.38
C ASP A 172 6.57 3.22 -13.29
N ILE A 173 6.29 4.47 -12.92
CA ILE A 173 7.03 5.20 -11.89
C ILE A 173 6.59 4.87 -10.45
N SER A 174 5.36 4.38 -10.25
CA SER A 174 4.78 4.16 -8.92
C SER A 174 5.63 3.26 -8.02
N TYR A 175 6.15 2.15 -8.57
CA TYR A 175 6.93 1.17 -7.81
C TYR A 175 8.36 1.65 -7.48
N PRO A 176 9.15 2.19 -8.43
CA PRO A 176 10.41 2.86 -8.10
C PRO A 176 10.24 3.98 -7.08
N LEU A 177 9.19 4.81 -7.22
CA LEU A 177 8.90 5.87 -6.26
C LEU A 177 8.61 5.31 -4.87
N TYR A 178 7.79 4.25 -4.78
CA TYR A 178 7.51 3.53 -3.55
C TYR A 178 8.79 3.02 -2.87
N LEU A 179 9.80 2.59 -3.61
CA LEU A 179 11.06 2.14 -3.03
C LEU A 179 11.96 3.28 -2.53
N VAL A 180 12.01 4.42 -3.23
CA VAL A 180 13.00 5.48 -2.96
C VAL A 180 12.48 6.63 -2.10
N HIS A 181 11.16 6.85 -2.03
CA HIS A 181 10.61 8.01 -1.33
C HIS A 181 10.83 7.96 0.20
N TYR A 182 10.70 6.78 0.81
CA TYR A 182 10.73 6.64 2.27
C TYR A 182 12.11 6.95 2.89
N PRO A 183 13.24 6.47 2.33
CA PRO A 183 14.57 6.93 2.74
C PRO A 183 14.74 8.46 2.69
N ILE A 184 14.19 9.13 1.65
CA ILE A 184 14.28 10.59 1.52
C ILE A 184 13.42 11.28 2.58
N ILE A 185 12.20 10.78 2.82
CA ILE A 185 11.32 11.27 3.89
C ILE A 185 11.99 11.16 5.26
N TYR A 186 12.82 10.15 5.50
CA TYR A 186 13.55 10.08 6.77
C TYR A 186 14.55 11.20 6.98
N PHE A 187 15.26 11.64 5.94
CA PHE A 187 16.09 12.84 6.04
C PHE A 187 15.26 14.08 6.37
N TYR A 188 14.04 14.17 5.81
CA TYR A 188 13.11 15.25 6.14
C TYR A 188 12.70 15.23 7.62
N VAL A 189 12.28 14.07 8.11
CA VAL A 189 11.82 13.89 9.49
C VAL A 189 12.96 14.17 10.47
N ALA A 190 14.18 13.70 10.17
CA ALA A 190 15.36 14.00 10.97
C ALA A 190 15.67 15.51 10.97
N TRP A 191 15.59 16.17 9.81
CA TRP A 191 15.79 17.61 9.71
C TRP A 191 14.75 18.40 10.52
N ILE A 192 13.45 18.07 10.42
CA ILE A 192 12.39 18.70 11.23
C ILE A 192 12.64 18.46 12.73
N SER A 193 12.99 17.25 13.12
CA SER A 193 13.23 16.90 14.53
C SER A 193 14.35 17.74 15.15
N ASN A 194 15.38 18.07 14.35
CA ASN A 194 16.50 18.92 14.75
C ASN A 194 16.18 20.43 14.66
N ASN A 195 15.16 20.82 13.89
CA ASN A 195 14.74 22.21 13.69
C ASN A 195 13.34 22.46 14.28
N LYS A 196 13.21 22.24 15.59
CA LYS A 196 11.95 22.43 16.32
C LYS A 196 11.52 23.90 16.24
N GLY A 197 10.22 24.14 15.98
CA GLY A 197 9.65 25.49 15.84
C GLY A 197 9.56 25.99 14.38
N THR A 198 9.98 25.19 13.40
CA THR A 198 9.82 25.50 11.97
C THR A 198 8.34 25.65 11.61
N THR A 199 7.98 26.78 11.01
CA THR A 199 6.61 27.03 10.53
C THR A 199 6.33 26.29 9.20
N ILE A 200 5.06 26.08 8.86
CA ILE A 200 4.68 25.44 7.58
C ILE A 200 5.24 26.19 6.37
N VAL A 201 5.34 27.52 6.47
CA VAL A 201 5.88 28.41 5.43
C VAL A 201 7.38 28.18 5.20
N GLN A 202 8.11 27.77 6.24
CA GLN A 202 9.52 27.42 6.12
C GLN A 202 9.71 25.97 5.69
N ALA A 203 8.77 25.07 6.03
CA ALA A 203 8.87 23.64 5.75
C ALA A 203 8.46 23.26 4.31
N TRP A 204 7.47 23.94 3.72
CA TRP A 204 6.92 23.57 2.40
C TRP A 204 7.93 23.56 1.24
N PRO A 205 8.95 24.44 1.16
CA PRO A 205 9.92 24.39 0.06
C PRO A 205 10.78 23.12 0.15
N TYR A 206 11.14 22.69 1.35
CA TYR A 206 11.87 21.44 1.58
C TYR A 206 10.99 20.23 1.27
N ALA A 207 9.73 20.24 1.71
CA ALA A 207 8.78 19.17 1.37
C ALA A 207 8.60 19.04 -0.15
N LEU A 208 8.47 20.15 -0.87
CA LEU A 208 8.37 20.17 -2.33
C LEU A 208 9.66 19.67 -3.01
N SER A 209 10.81 20.10 -2.49
CA SER A 209 12.13 19.64 -2.99
C SER A 209 12.29 18.13 -2.82
N ILE A 210 11.81 17.58 -1.70
CA ILE A 210 11.84 16.15 -1.41
C ILE A 210 10.88 15.37 -2.30
N LEU A 211 9.68 15.90 -2.55
CA LEU A 211 8.73 15.30 -3.48
C LEU A 211 9.33 15.23 -4.90
N ILE A 212 9.84 16.35 -5.41
CA ILE A 212 10.45 16.43 -6.74
C ILE A 212 11.69 15.52 -6.80
N GLY A 213 12.56 15.59 -5.80
CA GLY A 213 13.76 14.76 -5.70
C GLY A 213 13.43 13.26 -5.70
N SER A 214 12.37 12.85 -4.98
CA SER A 214 11.91 11.46 -4.97
C SER A 214 11.39 11.00 -6.33
N ILE A 215 10.63 11.85 -7.04
CA ILE A 215 10.13 11.55 -8.40
C ILE A 215 11.30 11.46 -9.39
N VAL A 216 12.25 12.39 -9.33
CA VAL A 216 13.44 12.40 -10.19
C VAL A 216 14.30 11.16 -9.95
N LEU A 217 14.58 10.84 -8.69
CA LEU A 217 15.33 9.63 -8.34
C LEU A 217 14.60 8.36 -8.80
N ALA A 218 13.29 8.27 -8.57
CA ALA A 218 12.47 7.16 -9.04
C ALA A 218 12.54 6.99 -10.56
N TYR A 219 12.49 8.10 -11.31
CA TYR A 219 12.61 8.09 -12.77
C TYR A 219 13.99 7.58 -13.22
N PHE A 220 15.08 8.04 -12.60
CA PHE A 220 16.42 7.54 -12.90
C PHE A 220 16.56 6.06 -12.55
N SER A 221 16.09 5.62 -11.39
CA SER A 221 16.07 4.20 -11.00
C SER A 221 15.28 3.36 -12.01
N LEU A 222 14.14 3.86 -12.49
CA LEU A 222 13.34 3.18 -13.52
C LEU A 222 14.12 3.04 -14.84
N LYS A 223 14.70 4.13 -15.35
CA LYS A 223 15.33 4.17 -16.68
C LYS A 223 16.71 3.55 -16.75
N TRP A 224 17.51 3.67 -15.69
CA TRP A 224 18.91 3.21 -15.69
C TRP A 224 19.12 1.87 -15.01
N TYR A 225 18.19 1.44 -14.15
CA TYR A 225 18.32 0.16 -13.44
C TYR A 225 17.19 -0.80 -13.78
N ASP A 226 15.93 -0.46 -13.46
CA ASP A 226 14.80 -1.39 -13.59
C ASP A 226 14.57 -1.82 -15.06
N GLU A 227 14.34 -0.87 -15.98
CA GLU A 227 14.09 -1.21 -17.40
C GLU A 227 15.25 -2.01 -18.04
N PRO A 228 16.53 -1.62 -17.89
CA PRO A 228 17.66 -2.40 -18.42
C PRO A 228 17.77 -3.80 -17.81
N VAL A 229 17.69 -3.92 -16.48
CA VAL A 229 17.82 -5.21 -15.78
C VAL A 229 16.64 -6.12 -16.14
N ARG A 230 15.42 -5.58 -16.20
CA ARG A 230 14.22 -6.31 -16.61
C ARG A 230 14.34 -6.81 -18.04
N LYS A 231 14.86 -5.98 -18.96
CA LYS A 231 15.11 -6.39 -20.35
C LYS A 231 16.15 -7.51 -20.43
N TRP A 232 17.24 -7.39 -19.68
CA TRP A 232 18.29 -8.41 -19.59
C TRP A 232 17.76 -9.74 -19.04
N LEU A 233 17.01 -9.72 -17.92
CA LEU A 233 16.41 -10.92 -17.35
C LEU A 233 15.42 -11.58 -18.30
N ARG A 234 14.57 -10.79 -18.98
CA ARG A 234 13.64 -11.33 -19.98
C ARG A 234 14.37 -11.97 -21.14
N GLN A 235 15.46 -11.40 -21.64
CA GLN A 235 16.23 -12.02 -22.72
C GLN A 235 16.96 -13.30 -22.30
N LYS A 236 17.35 -13.40 -21.03
CA LYS A 236 18.10 -14.54 -20.51
C LYS A 236 17.23 -15.75 -20.13
N TRP A 237 15.98 -15.51 -19.75
CA TRP A 237 15.07 -16.54 -19.21
C TRP A 237 13.73 -16.65 -19.99
N SER A 238 13.59 -15.97 -21.12
CA SER A 238 12.54 -16.19 -22.14
C SER A 238 13.02 -17.18 -23.19
#